data_AF-A0A6G1FVB2-F1
#
_entry.id   AF-A0A6G1FVB2-F1
#
_cell.length_a   1.000
_cell.length_b   1.000
_cell.length_c   1.000
_cell.angle_alpha   90.00
_cell.angle_beta   90.00
_cell.angle_gamma   90.00
#
_symmetry.space_group_name_H-M   'P 1'
#
loop_
_entity.id
_entity.type
_entity.pdbx_description
1 polymer ?
#
loop_
_entity_poly.entity_id
_entity_poly.type
_entity_poly.pdbx_seq_one_letter_code
_entity_poly.pdbx_strand_id
1 'polypeptide(L)'
;MRVKRRQGRSYQRETSLYQNPASVQPFPIEKTTEERISIIATTPEKELCSVLQDLVKTCLIRKNIKYQHDLTFHGLQRLLGGRLPRINRVRTLQQIVFRHGDTIVSAQTGFGKSIIFYAIPIFIGKIAIQLIPSSKLGEEQKRSGLALLQRRPSARIRTC
;
A
#
# COMPACT_ATOMS: atom_id res chain seq x y z
N MET A 1 44.69 53.79 4.82
CA MET A 1 43.42 54.43 4.42
C MET A 1 42.43 54.34 5.57
N ARG A 2 41.85 55.48 5.93
CA ARG A 2 40.92 55.75 7.04
C ARG A 2 39.59 56.14 6.38
N VAL A 3 38.44 55.82 7.01
CA VAL A 3 37.04 56.31 6.79
C VAL A 3 36.08 55.11 6.90
N LYS A 4 34.94 55.11 7.60
CA LYS A 4 34.29 56.00 8.59
C LYS A 4 33.26 55.14 9.34
N ARG A 5 33.08 55.42 10.63
CA ARG A 5 31.97 54.94 11.48
C ARG A 5 30.62 55.45 10.97
N ARG A 6 29.56 54.66 11.11
CA ARG A 6 28.22 55.17 11.46
C ARG A 6 27.54 54.27 12.49
N GLN A 7 27.25 54.90 13.63
CA GLN A 7 26.43 54.42 14.73
C GLN A 7 24.94 54.43 14.34
N GLY A 8 24.20 53.51 14.96
CA GLY A 8 22.97 53.86 15.70
C GLY A 8 21.67 53.89 14.91
N ARG A 9 20.80 52.91 15.18
CA ARG A 9 19.45 53.20 15.71
C ARG A 9 18.84 51.94 16.34
N SER A 10 18.80 51.97 17.66
CA SER A 10 17.88 51.24 18.51
C SER A 10 16.44 51.70 18.24
N TYR A 11 15.52 50.76 18.04
CA TYR A 11 14.12 50.93 18.40
C TYR A 11 13.70 49.71 19.22
N GLN A 12 13.45 49.97 20.51
CA GLN A 12 12.80 49.03 21.42
C GLN A 12 11.29 49.24 21.35
N ARG A 13 10.58 48.09 21.40
CA ARG A 13 9.23 47.84 21.93
C ARG A 13 8.05 48.52 21.25
N GLU A 14 7.23 47.68 20.63
CA GLU A 14 5.78 47.70 20.91
C GLU A 14 5.28 46.26 21.05
N THR A 15 4.96 45.92 22.30
CA THR A 15 4.06 44.84 22.70
C THR A 15 2.70 45.07 22.05
N SER A 16 2.29 44.15 21.17
CA SER A 16 0.89 43.97 20.80
C SER A 16 0.46 42.58 21.29
N LEU A 17 0.03 42.56 22.54
CA LEU A 17 -0.91 41.58 23.08
C LEU A 17 -2.22 41.76 22.31
N TYR A 18 -2.51 40.92 21.32
CA TYR A 18 -3.87 40.42 21.10
C TYR A 18 -3.78 39.06 20.40
N GLN A 19 -4.15 38.07 21.20
CA GLN A 19 -4.63 36.75 20.84
C GLN A 19 -5.49 36.78 19.58
N ASN A 20 -5.17 35.91 18.62
CA ASN A 20 -6.16 35.34 17.73
C ASN A 20 -5.94 33.81 17.68
N PRO A 21 -6.52 33.03 18.60
CA PRO A 21 -6.41 31.58 18.60
C PRO A 21 -7.33 30.90 17.56
N ALA A 22 -7.98 31.65 16.67
CA ALA A 22 -9.10 31.17 15.86
C ALA A 22 -8.80 30.99 14.36
N SER A 23 -7.56 30.75 13.94
CA SER A 23 -7.30 30.34 12.54
C SER A 23 -6.13 29.38 12.33
N VAL A 24 -5.76 28.60 13.36
CA VAL A 24 -5.11 27.32 13.10
C VAL A 24 -6.21 26.38 12.58
N GLN A 25 -6.48 26.47 11.28
CA GLN A 25 -7.10 25.35 10.57
C GLN A 25 -6.31 24.11 10.98
N PRO A 26 -6.90 23.09 11.62
CA PRO A 26 -6.17 21.89 11.91
C PRO A 26 -5.67 21.36 10.56
N PHE A 27 -4.35 21.32 10.39
CA PHE A 27 -3.75 20.51 9.33
C PHE A 27 -4.47 19.16 9.36
N PRO A 28 -5.01 18.67 8.23
CA PRO A 28 -5.68 17.39 8.23
C PRO A 28 -4.70 16.40 8.83
N ILE A 29 -5.06 15.83 9.99
CA ILE A 29 -4.23 14.89 10.72
C ILE A 29 -3.98 13.76 9.73
N GLU A 30 -2.80 13.78 9.09
CA GLU A 30 -2.44 12.77 8.12
C GLU A 30 -2.45 11.46 8.89
N LYS A 31 -3.48 10.64 8.64
CA LYS A 31 -3.62 9.33 9.27
C LYS A 31 -2.29 8.61 9.16
N THR A 32 -1.82 8.08 10.28
CA THR A 32 -0.56 7.35 10.32
C THR A 32 -0.60 6.18 9.31
N THR A 33 0.55 5.77 8.77
CA THR A 33 0.59 4.66 7.80
C THR A 33 -0.06 3.39 8.36
N GLU A 34 0.03 3.18 9.68
CA GLU A 34 -0.61 2.08 10.42
C GLU A 34 -2.14 2.15 10.37
N GLU A 35 -2.71 3.34 10.62
CA GLU A 35 -4.15 3.58 10.48
C GLU A 35 -4.62 3.36 9.04
N ARG A 36 -3.82 3.79 8.06
CA ARG A 36 -4.18 3.59 6.65
C ARG A 36 -4.14 2.12 6.24
N ILE A 37 -3.25 1.31 6.80
CA ILE A 37 -3.19 -0.14 6.56
C ILE A 37 -4.36 -0.86 7.21
N SER A 38 -4.77 -0.46 8.41
CA SER A 38 -5.91 -1.08 9.09
C SER A 38 -7.24 -0.84 8.35
N ILE A 39 -7.37 0.26 7.60
CA ILE A 39 -8.53 0.55 6.75
C ILE A 39 -8.66 -0.44 5.57
N ILE A 40 -7.60 -1.15 5.16
CA ILE A 40 -7.65 -2.15 4.06
C ILE A 40 -8.75 -3.20 4.30
N ALA A 41 -8.95 -3.60 5.57
CA ALA A 41 -9.95 -4.59 5.93
C ALA A 41 -11.39 -4.13 5.64
N THR A 42 -11.67 -2.83 5.84
CA THR A 42 -13.01 -2.23 5.72
C THR A 42 -13.24 -1.49 4.41
N THR A 43 -12.19 -1.31 3.60
CA THR A 43 -12.26 -0.60 2.31
C THR A 43 -13.23 -1.30 1.35
N PRO A 44 -14.12 -0.55 0.67
CA PRO A 44 -15.00 -1.11 -0.35
C PRO A 44 -14.18 -1.64 -1.54
N GLU A 45 -14.66 -2.71 -2.18
CA GLU A 45 -13.90 -3.42 -3.22
C GLU A 45 -13.53 -2.55 -4.42
N LYS A 46 -14.37 -1.57 -4.75
CA LYS A 46 -14.14 -0.62 -5.85
C LYS A 46 -12.91 0.27 -5.61
N GLU A 47 -12.59 0.56 -4.35
CA GLU A 47 -11.49 1.45 -3.97
C GLU A 47 -10.25 0.70 -3.50
N LEU A 48 -10.36 -0.62 -3.30
CA LEU A 48 -9.25 -1.42 -2.78
C LEU A 48 -7.98 -1.30 -3.63
N CYS A 49 -8.12 -1.30 -4.96
CA CYS A 49 -6.96 -1.19 -5.85
C CYS A 49 -6.24 0.15 -5.71
N SER A 50 -6.97 1.28 -5.70
CA SER A 50 -6.37 2.60 -5.55
C SER A 50 -5.73 2.77 -4.18
N VAL A 51 -6.41 2.32 -3.12
CA VAL A 51 -5.89 2.36 -1.74
C VAL A 51 -4.60 1.55 -1.62
N LEU A 52 -4.57 0.32 -2.15
CA LEU A 52 -3.36 -0.52 -2.11
C LEU A 52 -2.20 0.13 -2.87
N GLN A 53 -2.45 0.68 -4.06
CA GLN A 53 -1.41 1.31 -4.88
C GLN A 53 -0.82 2.56 -4.19
N ASP A 54 -1.66 3.39 -3.59
CA ASP A 54 -1.21 4.57 -2.87
C ASP A 54 -0.46 4.22 -1.58
N LEU A 55 -0.87 3.16 -0.89
CA LEU A 55 -0.13 2.61 0.24
C LEU A 55 1.22 2.02 -0.19
N VAL A 56 1.28 1.33 -1.33
CA VAL A 56 2.55 0.83 -1.89
C VAL A 56 3.50 1.99 -2.16
N LYS A 57 3.05 3.07 -2.82
CA LYS A 57 3.85 4.29 -3.03
C LYS A 57 4.35 4.87 -1.70
N THR A 58 3.49 4.93 -0.70
CA THR A 58 3.84 5.42 0.64
C THR A 58 4.90 4.53 1.31
N CYS A 59 4.82 3.21 1.11
CA CYS A 59 5.74 2.22 1.69
C CYS A 59 7.05 2.02 0.91
N LEU A 60 7.18 2.62 -0.28
CA LEU A 60 8.47 2.71 -0.99
C LEU A 60 9.45 3.67 -0.31
N ILE A 61 8.94 4.62 0.49
CA ILE A 61 9.78 5.54 1.28
C ILE A 61 10.51 4.74 2.37
N ARG A 62 11.83 4.90 2.48
CA ARG A 62 12.68 4.15 3.44
C ARG A 62 12.16 4.17 4.88
N LYS A 63 11.58 5.30 5.33
CA LYS A 63 11.00 5.46 6.67
C LYS A 63 9.85 4.47 6.96
N ASN A 64 9.16 4.01 5.91
CA ASN A 64 7.97 3.17 6.00
C ASN A 64 8.26 1.70 5.69
N ILE A 65 9.53 1.28 5.61
CA ILE A 65 9.90 -0.10 5.26
C ILE A 65 9.29 -1.14 6.20
N LYS A 66 9.14 -0.80 7.49
CA LYS A 66 8.51 -1.67 8.50
C LYS A 66 7.08 -2.07 8.15
N TYR A 67 6.37 -1.25 7.37
CA TYR A 67 4.96 -1.46 7.02
C TYR A 67 4.76 -2.29 5.75
N GLN A 68 5.82 -2.56 4.98
CA GLN A 68 5.71 -3.30 3.72
C GLN A 68 5.14 -4.71 3.94
N HIS A 69 5.54 -5.37 5.02
CA HIS A 69 5.04 -6.69 5.37
C HIS A 69 3.53 -6.64 5.65
N ASP A 70 3.10 -5.73 6.53
CA ASP A 70 1.71 -5.66 6.99
C ASP A 70 0.76 -5.22 5.87
N LEU A 71 1.18 -4.26 5.05
CA LEU A 71 0.47 -3.89 3.83
C LEU A 71 0.28 -5.10 2.89
N THR A 72 1.36 -5.85 2.64
CA THR A 72 1.30 -7.03 1.77
C THR A 72 0.40 -8.12 2.37
N PHE A 73 0.52 -8.34 3.67
CA PHE A 73 -0.24 -9.33 4.42
C PHE A 73 -1.74 -9.01 4.37
N HIS A 74 -2.13 -7.80 4.78
CA HIS A 74 -3.54 -7.40 4.84
C HIS A 74 -4.15 -7.26 3.44
N GLY A 75 -3.42 -6.73 2.47
CA GLY A 75 -3.88 -6.68 1.09
C GLY A 75 -4.10 -8.08 0.51
N LEU A 76 -3.17 -9.02 0.72
CA LEU A 76 -3.32 -10.38 0.24
C LEU A 76 -4.43 -11.14 0.99
N GLN A 77 -4.57 -10.92 2.30
CA GLN A 77 -5.68 -11.47 3.09
C GLN A 77 -7.04 -11.00 2.54
N ARG A 78 -7.14 -9.71 2.17
CA ARG A 78 -8.35 -9.15 1.58
C ARG A 78 -8.68 -9.76 0.22
N LEU A 79 -7.68 -9.96 -0.64
CA LEU A 79 -7.82 -10.64 -1.93
C LEU A 79 -8.20 -12.13 -1.80
N LEU A 80 -7.84 -12.76 -0.68
CA LEU A 80 -8.23 -14.14 -0.36
C LEU A 80 -9.60 -14.24 0.31
N GLY A 81 -10.37 -13.15 0.39
CA GLY A 81 -11.69 -13.13 1.04
C GLY A 81 -11.60 -13.30 2.56
N GLY A 82 -10.57 -12.76 3.18
CA GLY A 82 -10.36 -12.80 4.64
C GLY A 82 -9.53 -13.99 5.13
N ARG A 83 -9.20 -14.94 4.26
CA ARG A 83 -8.36 -16.10 4.64
C ARG A 83 -6.91 -15.67 4.88
N LEU A 84 -6.32 -16.21 5.94
CA LEU A 84 -4.93 -15.97 6.31
C LEU A 84 -3.97 -16.40 5.19
N PRO A 85 -3.15 -15.48 4.66
CA PRO A 85 -2.17 -15.83 3.65
C PRO A 85 -1.00 -16.60 4.26
N ARG A 86 -0.49 -17.59 3.53
CA ARG A 86 0.76 -18.27 3.92
C ARG A 86 1.92 -17.29 3.86
N ILE A 87 2.80 -17.31 4.87
CA ILE A 87 3.95 -16.41 5.01
C ILE A 87 4.81 -16.37 3.74
N ASN A 88 5.05 -17.53 3.11
CA ASN A 88 5.86 -17.59 1.89
C ASN A 88 5.22 -16.82 0.71
N ARG A 89 3.89 -16.76 0.63
CA ARG A 89 3.19 -15.97 -0.40
C ARG A 89 3.35 -14.47 -0.14
N VAL A 90 3.23 -14.06 1.12
CA VAL A 90 3.44 -12.67 1.55
C VAL A 90 4.86 -12.23 1.23
N ARG A 91 5.87 -13.02 1.62
CA ARG A 91 7.28 -12.73 1.33
C ARG A 91 7.55 -12.63 -0.16
N THR A 92 7.02 -13.56 -0.97
CA THR A 92 7.21 -13.53 -2.43
C THR A 92 6.60 -12.27 -3.04
N LEU A 93 5.36 -11.93 -2.67
CA LEU A 93 4.69 -10.74 -3.17
C LEU A 93 5.40 -9.46 -2.71
N GLN A 94 5.82 -9.40 -1.44
CA GLN A 94 6.58 -8.27 -0.90
C GLN A 94 7.89 -8.06 -1.65
N GLN A 95 8.61 -9.14 -1.97
CA GLN A 95 9.83 -9.07 -2.78
C GLN A 95 9.53 -8.49 -4.16
N ILE A 96 8.52 -9.01 -4.87
CA ILE A 96 8.19 -8.52 -6.22
C ILE A 96 7.71 -7.06 -6.21
N VAL A 97 6.93 -6.65 -5.21
CA VAL A 97 6.34 -5.31 -5.13
C VAL A 97 7.36 -4.26 -4.69
N PHE A 98 8.22 -4.55 -3.71
CA PHE A 98 9.12 -3.56 -3.09
C PHE A 98 10.59 -3.73 -3.43
N ARG A 99 11.03 -4.93 -3.83
CA ARG A 99 12.41 -5.18 -4.24
C ARG A 99 12.43 -5.22 -5.77
N HIS A 100 12.91 -4.15 -6.39
CA HIS A 100 12.98 -3.96 -7.84
C HIS A 100 13.98 -4.89 -8.57
N GLY A 101 14.02 -6.18 -8.23
CA GLY A 101 14.92 -7.16 -8.84
C GLY A 101 14.17 -8.37 -9.39
N ASP A 102 14.84 -9.10 -10.27
CA ASP A 102 14.31 -10.35 -10.82
C ASP A 102 14.13 -11.39 -9.71
N THR A 103 12.94 -11.96 -9.64
CA THR A 103 12.58 -12.93 -8.59
C THR A 103 12.22 -14.27 -9.21
N ILE A 104 13.00 -15.31 -8.89
CA ILE A 104 12.71 -16.69 -9.28
C ILE A 104 11.91 -17.37 -8.17
N VAL A 105 10.68 -17.79 -8.48
CA VAL A 105 9.79 -18.45 -7.51
C VAL A 105 9.74 -19.96 -7.76
N SER A 106 10.62 -20.70 -7.08
CA SER A 106 10.51 -22.16 -6.99
C SER A 106 9.53 -22.54 -5.89
N ALA A 107 8.50 -23.30 -6.25
CA ALA A 107 7.47 -23.74 -5.33
C ALA A 107 6.78 -24.99 -5.90
N GLN A 108 6.37 -25.90 -5.01
CA GLN A 108 5.66 -27.12 -5.39
C GLN A 108 4.30 -26.81 -6.02
N THR A 109 3.76 -27.76 -6.79
CA THR A 109 2.38 -27.70 -7.28
C THR A 109 1.42 -27.57 -6.09
N GLY A 110 0.31 -26.86 -6.27
CA GLY A 110 -0.63 -26.58 -5.16
C GLY A 110 -0.18 -25.50 -4.16
N PHE A 111 1.03 -24.93 -4.29
CA PHE A 111 1.45 -23.75 -3.51
C PHE A 111 0.52 -22.54 -3.73
N GLY A 112 -0.17 -22.51 -4.87
CA GLY A 112 -1.08 -21.44 -5.25
C GLY A 112 -0.34 -20.25 -5.86
N LYS A 113 0.65 -20.50 -6.73
CA LYS A 113 1.44 -19.44 -7.39
C LYS A 113 0.55 -18.43 -8.14
N SER A 114 -0.57 -18.90 -8.70
CA SER A 114 -1.52 -18.08 -9.47
C SER A 114 -2.06 -16.89 -8.68
N ILE A 115 -2.29 -17.01 -7.35
CA ILE A 115 -2.78 -15.88 -6.55
C ILE A 115 -1.74 -14.77 -6.45
N ILE A 116 -0.45 -15.13 -6.41
CA ILE A 116 0.65 -14.16 -6.30
C ILE A 116 0.72 -13.40 -7.62
N PHE A 117 0.77 -14.10 -8.75
CA PHE A 117 0.81 -13.46 -10.07
C PHE A 117 -0.40 -12.58 -10.35
N TYR A 118 -1.56 -13.00 -9.85
CA TYR A 118 -2.77 -12.21 -9.93
C TYR A 118 -2.74 -10.95 -9.04
N ALA A 119 -2.12 -11.02 -7.85
CA ALA A 119 -2.01 -9.89 -6.93
C ALA A 119 -1.00 -8.82 -7.39
N ILE A 120 0.05 -9.20 -8.12
CA ILE A 120 1.10 -8.26 -8.59
C ILE A 120 0.52 -7.00 -9.27
N PRO A 121 -0.29 -7.09 -10.34
CA PRO A 121 -0.81 -5.90 -11.01
C PRO A 121 -1.73 -5.06 -10.11
N ILE A 122 -2.42 -5.67 -9.14
CA ILE A 122 -3.28 -4.95 -8.19
C ILE A 122 -2.44 -4.05 -7.29
N PHE A 123 -1.34 -4.57 -6.74
CA PHE A 123 -0.45 -3.82 -5.85
C PHE A 123 0.38 -2.77 -6.58
N ILE A 124 0.89 -3.10 -7.77
CA ILE A 124 1.81 -2.22 -8.50
C ILE A 124 1.05 -1.16 -9.31
N GLY A 125 -0.19 -1.44 -9.72
CA GLY A 125 -0.97 -0.55 -10.58
C GLY A 125 -0.39 -0.43 -12.01
N LYS A 126 0.33 -1.45 -12.46
CA LYS A 126 0.92 -1.55 -13.80
C LYS A 126 0.41 -2.79 -14.51
N ILE A 127 0.53 -2.79 -15.84
CA ILE A 127 0.20 -3.94 -16.68
C ILE A 127 1.21 -5.06 -16.39
N ALA A 128 0.71 -6.26 -16.07
CA ALA A 128 1.52 -7.47 -15.91
C ALA A 128 1.31 -8.37 -17.14
N ILE A 129 2.39 -8.70 -17.83
CA ILE A 129 2.39 -9.64 -18.96
C ILE A 129 2.79 -11.01 -18.42
N GLN A 130 1.88 -11.97 -18.48
CA GLN A 130 2.14 -13.35 -18.07
C GLN A 130 2.35 -14.23 -19.30
N LEU A 131 3.56 -14.77 -19.45
CA LEU A 131 3.88 -15.74 -20.50
C LEU A 131 3.67 -17.16 -19.95
N ILE A 132 2.76 -17.91 -20.56
CA ILE A 132 2.44 -19.29 -20.18
C ILE A 132 2.65 -20.17 -21.42
N PRO A 133 3.46 -21.23 -21.34
CA PRO A 133 3.81 -22.03 -22.50
C PRO A 133 2.64 -22.92 -23.00
N SER A 134 1.60 -23.14 -22.19
CA SER A 134 0.44 -23.95 -22.53
C SER A 134 -0.84 -23.13 -22.55
N SER A 135 -1.50 -23.10 -23.70
CA SER A 135 -2.74 -22.33 -23.95
C SER A 135 -3.88 -22.77 -23.03
N LYS A 136 -4.04 -24.08 -22.81
CA LYS A 136 -5.08 -24.65 -21.93
C LYS A 136 -4.94 -24.17 -20.49
N LEU A 137 -3.70 -24.12 -19.98
CA LEU A 137 -3.41 -23.63 -18.64
C LEU A 137 -3.63 -22.12 -18.52
N GLY A 138 -3.31 -21.36 -19.59
CA GLY A 138 -3.56 -19.92 -19.64
C GLY A 138 -5.04 -19.58 -19.56
N GLU A 139 -5.89 -20.31 -20.28
CA GLU A 139 -7.35 -20.11 -20.22
C GLU A 139 -7.93 -20.44 -18.85
N GLU A 140 -7.48 -21.51 -18.20
CA GLU A 140 -7.91 -21.88 -16.85
C GLU A 140 -7.51 -20.82 -15.80
N GLN A 141 -6.29 -20.29 -15.92
CA GLN A 141 -5.82 -19.21 -15.06
C GLN A 141 -6.57 -17.90 -15.30
N LYS A 142 -6.86 -17.56 -16.57
CA LYS A 142 -7.69 -16.42 -16.93
C LYS A 142 -9.09 -16.55 -16.33
N ARG A 143 -9.71 -17.72 -16.46
CA ARG A 143 -11.05 -18.00 -15.90
C ARG A 143 -11.06 -17.91 -14.38
N SER A 144 -10.04 -18.47 -13.72
CA SER A 144 -9.90 -18.44 -12.26
C SER A 144 -9.60 -17.05 -11.71
N GLY A 145 -8.75 -16.28 -12.39
CA GLY A 145 -8.45 -14.89 -12.04
C GLY A 145 -9.66 -13.97 -12.20
N LEU A 146 -10.40 -14.12 -13.30
CA LEU A 146 -11.68 -13.41 -13.51
C LEU A 146 -12.71 -13.80 -12.45
N ALA A 147 -12.78 -15.07 -12.07
CA ALA A 147 -13.66 -15.51 -10.98
C ALA A 147 -13.27 -14.92 -9.63
N LEU A 148 -11.98 -14.67 -9.36
CA LEU A 148 -11.54 -13.98 -8.13
C LEU A 148 -11.90 -12.49 -8.14
N LEU A 149 -11.93 -11.84 -9.31
CA LEU A 149 -12.46 -10.48 -9.46
C LEU A 149 -13.97 -10.39 -9.32
N GLN A 150 -14.68 -11.42 -9.78
CA GLN A 150 -16.13 -11.46 -9.80
C GLN A 150 -16.73 -12.06 -8.52
N ARG A 151 -15.94 -12.79 -7.72
CA ARG A 151 -16.35 -13.32 -6.42
C ARG A 151 -16.48 -12.18 -5.42
N ARG A 152 -17.70 -11.64 -5.36
CA ARG A 152 -18.23 -11.02 -4.14
C ARG A 152 -18.00 -12.00 -2.99
N PRO A 153 -17.37 -11.62 -1.87
CA PRO A 153 -17.31 -12.47 -0.71
C PRO A 153 -18.75 -12.60 -0.20
N SER A 154 -19.37 -13.74 -0.50
CA SER A 154 -20.58 -14.15 0.19
C SER A 154 -20.24 -14.23 1.67
N ALA A 155 -20.73 -13.27 2.45
CA ALA A 155 -20.90 -13.43 3.88
C ALA A 155 -21.75 -14.70 4.07
N ARG A 156 -21.09 -15.82 4.34
CA ARG A 156 -21.75 -17.01 4.87
C ARG A 156 -20.98 -17.42 6.10
N ILE A 157 -21.31 -16.73 7.19
CA ILE A 157 -21.13 -17.21 8.55
C ILE A 157 -21.82 -18.58 8.57
N ARG A 158 -21.04 -19.66 8.57
CA ARG A 158 -21.51 -20.96 9.06
C ARG A 158 -21.14 -20.97 10.54
N THR A 159 -22.04 -20.50 11.37
CA THR A 159 -22.14 -20.93 12.77
C THR A 159 -22.42 -22.42 12.76
N CYS A 160 -21.53 -23.20 13.37
CA CYS A 160 -21.90 -24.46 13.98
C CYS A 160 -22.67 -24.17 15.27
#